data_AF-A0A925EST5-F1
#
_entry.id   AF-A0A925EST5-F1
#
_cell.length_a   1.000
_cell.length_b   1.000
_cell.length_c   1.000
_cell.angle_alpha   90.00
_cell.angle_beta   90.00
_cell.angle_gamma   90.00
#
_symmetry.space_group_name_H-M   'P 1'
#
loop_
_entity.id
_entity.type
_entity.pdbx_description
1 polymer ?
#
loop_
_entity_poly.entity_id
_entity_poly.type
_entity_poly.pdbx_seq_one_letter_code
_entity_poly.pdbx_strand_id
1 'polypeptide(L)'
;AITIFVLAGKEERMKQGGYLSYGKALKTTFLAGFTGMVISGLFTLILINLIDPGLADVLKEQILESTRSMMESFGAPEDTISEAMEKTEEGMEDQFTPLSQLLNILKGGIFVLVIAAIVSIFIKKEEKIV
;
A
#
# COMPACT_ATOMS: atom_id res chain seq x y z
N ALA A 1 -9.25 9.00 2.11
CA ALA A 1 -8.78 8.26 0.92
C ALA A 1 -9.95 7.83 0.01
N ILE A 2 -10.92 7.05 0.50
CA ILE A 2 -12.04 6.53 -0.30
C ILE A 2 -12.90 7.64 -0.93
N THR A 3 -13.12 8.75 -0.21
CA THR A 3 -13.88 9.91 -0.69
C THR A 3 -13.26 10.59 -1.91
N ILE A 4 -11.93 10.63 -2.00
CA ILE A 4 -11.21 11.22 -3.14
C ILE A 4 -11.37 10.31 -4.37
N PHE A 5 -11.29 8.99 -4.19
CA PHE A 5 -11.54 8.02 -5.26
C PHE A 5 -12.96 8.12 -5.82
N VAL A 6 -13.96 8.33 -4.95
CA VAL A 6 -15.36 8.49 -5.36
C VAL A 6 -15.58 9.80 -6.14
N LEU A 7 -14.94 10.90 -5.72
CA LEU A 7 -15.03 12.19 -6.40
C LEU A 7 -14.34 12.18 -7.76
N ALA A 8 -13.11 11.67 -7.82
CA ALA A 8 -12.38 11.52 -9.08
C ALA A 8 -13.12 10.60 -10.05
N GLY A 9 -13.67 9.49 -9.57
CA GLY A 9 -14.49 8.57 -10.38
C GLY A 9 -15.78 9.20 -10.90
N LYS A 10 -16.39 10.15 -10.16
CA LYS A 10 -17.56 10.92 -10.62
C LYS A 10 -17.20 11.94 -11.69
N GLU A 11 -16.09 12.66 -11.52
CA GLU A 11 -15.64 13.68 -12.46
C GLU A 11 -15.21 13.06 -13.80
N GLU A 12 -14.50 11.94 -13.75
CA GLU A 12 -14.09 11.17 -14.93
C GLU A 12 -15.31 10.61 -15.69
N ARG A 13 -16.34 10.16 -14.94
CA ARG A 13 -17.65 9.75 -15.50
C ARG A 13 -18.36 10.88 -16.23
N MET A 14 -18.31 12.10 -15.70
CA MET A 14 -18.89 13.27 -16.35
C MET A 14 -18.14 13.64 -17.64
N LYS A 15 -16.80 13.56 -17.63
CA LYS A 15 -15.96 13.86 -18.81
C LYS A 15 -16.10 12.84 -19.95
N GLN A 16 -16.43 11.58 -19.64
CA GLN A 16 -16.61 10.51 -20.64
C GLN A 16 -18.09 10.27 -21.02
N GLY A 17 -18.97 11.26 -20.84
CA GLY A 17 -20.36 11.17 -21.30
C GLY A 17 -21.23 10.19 -20.50
N GLY A 18 -20.84 9.85 -19.26
CA GLY A 18 -21.59 8.95 -18.39
C GLY A 18 -21.14 7.49 -18.44
N TYR A 19 -20.16 7.14 -19.27
CA TYR A 19 -19.71 5.76 -19.48
C TYR A 19 -18.21 5.61 -19.28
N LEU A 20 -17.80 4.51 -18.66
CA LEU A 20 -16.40 4.18 -18.40
C LEU A 20 -16.22 2.67 -18.56
N SER A 21 -15.56 2.28 -19.65
CA SER A 21 -15.23 0.89 -19.92
C SER A 21 -14.24 0.36 -18.88
N TYR A 22 -14.30 -0.94 -18.59
CA TYR A 22 -13.47 -1.58 -17.55
C TYR A 22 -11.97 -1.28 -17.73
N GLY A 23 -11.47 -1.36 -18.97
CA GLY A 23 -10.05 -1.09 -19.25
C GLY A 23 -9.63 0.35 -18.97
N LYS A 24 -10.50 1.33 -19.18
CA LYS A 24 -10.22 2.74 -18.82
C LYS A 24 -10.34 2.95 -17.31
N ALA A 25 -11.37 2.39 -16.68
CA ALA A 25 -11.55 2.45 -15.21
C ALA A 25 -10.34 1.86 -14.47
N LEU A 26 -9.86 0.70 -14.93
CA LEU A 26 -8.68 0.03 -14.37
C LEU A 26 -7.44 0.90 -14.53
N LYS A 27 -7.15 1.40 -15.74
CA LYS A 27 -5.98 2.25 -15.98
C LYS A 27 -5.98 3.52 -15.14
N THR A 28 -7.11 4.23 -15.06
CA THR A 28 -7.21 5.46 -14.26
C THR A 28 -7.06 5.17 -12.77
N THR A 29 -7.76 4.15 -12.25
CA THR A 29 -7.70 3.79 -10.83
C THR A 29 -6.32 3.27 -10.43
N PHE A 30 -5.71 2.45 -11.29
CA PHE A 30 -4.35 1.96 -11.09
C PHE A 30 -3.35 3.10 -11.11
N LEU A 31 -3.39 3.99 -12.10
CA LEU A 31 -2.42 5.07 -12.20
C LEU A 31 -2.52 6.03 -11.01
N ALA A 32 -3.73 6.34 -10.56
CA ALA A 32 -3.97 7.16 -9.36
C ALA A 32 -3.46 6.49 -8.08
N GLY A 33 -3.75 5.19 -7.90
CA GLY A 33 -3.26 4.43 -6.74
C GLY A 33 -1.74 4.26 -6.76
N PHE A 34 -1.17 3.98 -7.92
CA PHE A 34 0.26 3.78 -8.11
C PHE A 34 1.04 5.09 -7.91
N THR A 35 0.56 6.22 -8.42
CA THR A 35 1.20 7.53 -8.14
C THR A 35 1.15 7.89 -6.66
N GLY A 36 0.02 7.67 -5.98
CA GLY A 36 -0.06 7.86 -4.53
C GLY A 36 0.92 6.98 -3.76
N MET A 37 1.05 5.71 -4.15
CA MET A 37 2.01 4.78 -3.57
C MET A 37 3.45 5.24 -3.79
N VAL A 38 3.82 5.63 -5.01
CA VAL A 38 5.17 6.09 -5.35
C VAL A 38 5.52 7.35 -4.58
N ILE A 39 4.61 8.34 -4.51
CA ILE A 39 4.83 9.57 -3.74
C ILE A 39 5.04 9.25 -2.26
N SER A 40 4.20 8.39 -1.68
CA SER A 40 4.33 7.98 -0.29
C SER A 40 5.64 7.23 -0.03
N GLY A 41 6.03 6.31 -0.92
CA GLY A 41 7.28 5.56 -0.81
C GLY A 41 8.51 6.45 -0.90
N LEU A 42 8.51 7.42 -1.83
CA LEU A 42 9.58 8.40 -1.96
C LEU A 42 9.65 9.33 -0.73
N PHE A 43 8.50 9.75 -0.20
CA PHE A 43 8.46 10.57 1.01
C PHE A 43 9.08 9.83 2.20
N THR A 44 8.68 8.57 2.43
CA THR A 44 9.26 7.73 3.50
C THR A 44 10.76 7.50 3.30
N LEU A 45 11.19 7.24 2.06
CA LEU A 45 12.60 7.09 1.71
C LEU A 45 13.42 8.33 2.09
N ILE A 46 12.96 9.52 1.69
CA ILE A 46 13.63 10.78 1.99
C ILE A 46 13.62 11.04 3.50
N LEU A 47 12.49 10.80 4.15
CA LEU A 47 12.33 11.08 5.57
C LEU A 47 13.28 10.25 6.41
N ILE A 48 13.39 8.94 6.12
CA ILE A 48 14.30 8.04 6.84
C ILE A 48 15.76 8.27 6.44
N ASN A 49 16.09 8.49 5.16
CA ASN A 49 17.50 8.58 4.75
C ASN A 49 18.11 9.97 4.95
N LEU A 50 17.33 11.05 4.81
CA LEU A 50 17.85 12.42 4.74
C LEU A 50 17.43 13.29 5.94
N ILE A 51 16.25 13.07 6.51
CA ILE A 51 15.71 13.92 7.59
C ILE A 51 16.03 13.31 8.96
N ASP A 52 15.62 12.07 9.19
CA ASP A 52 15.78 11.37 10.46
C ASP A 52 16.10 9.88 10.26
N PRO A 53 17.40 9.53 10.21
CA PRO A 53 17.87 8.14 10.15
C PRO A 53 17.47 7.29 11.36
N GLY A 54 17.29 7.92 12.53
CA GLY A 54 16.89 7.21 13.75
C GLY A 54 15.43 6.74 13.72
N LEU A 55 14.61 7.32 12.85
CA LEU A 55 13.21 6.93 12.73
C LEU A 55 13.05 5.49 12.24
N ALA A 56 13.98 4.97 11.43
CA ALA A 56 13.94 3.56 11.01
C ALA A 56 13.98 2.63 12.21
N ASP A 57 14.86 2.90 13.19
CA ASP A 57 15.02 2.06 14.36
C ASP A 57 13.83 2.19 15.31
N VAL A 58 13.31 3.40 15.50
CA VAL A 58 12.06 3.61 16.27
C VAL A 58 10.87 2.89 15.62
N LEU A 59 10.77 2.90 14.29
CA LEU A 59 9.73 2.18 13.56
C LEU A 59 9.88 0.66 13.71
N LYS A 60 11.10 0.12 13.64
CA LYS A 60 11.38 -1.30 13.88
C LYS A 60 10.92 -1.70 15.28
N GLU A 61 11.36 -0.98 16.30
CA GLU A 61 10.98 -1.25 17.70
C GLU A 61 9.47 -1.19 17.90
N GLN A 62 8.80 -0.16 17.36
CA GLN A 62 7.35 -0.03 17.41
C GLN A 62 6.61 -1.22 16.77
N ILE A 63 7.10 -1.69 15.62
CA ILE A 63 6.49 -2.82 14.92
C ILE A 63 6.71 -4.13 15.69
N LEU A 64 7.91 -4.37 16.20
CA LEU A 64 8.21 -5.54 17.03
C LEU A 64 7.35 -5.55 18.29
N GLU A 65 7.29 -4.43 19.01
CA GLU A 65 6.48 -4.30 20.23
C GLU A 65 4.98 -4.49 19.93
N SER A 66 4.47 -3.87 18.86
CA SER A 66 3.08 -4.04 18.45
C SER A 66 2.77 -5.49 18.07
N THR A 67 3.70 -6.17 17.39
CA THR A 67 3.55 -7.56 16.96
C THR A 67 3.60 -8.51 18.16
N ARG A 68 4.54 -8.31 19.09
CA ARG A 68 4.61 -9.02 20.36
C ARG A 68 3.31 -8.85 21.15
N SER A 69 2.89 -7.62 21.40
CA SER A 69 1.67 -7.32 22.15
C SER A 69 0.44 -7.96 21.51
N MET A 70 0.37 -7.96 20.17
CA MET A 70 -0.66 -8.69 19.44
C MET A 70 -0.59 -10.19 19.76
N MET A 71 0.55 -10.85 19.55
CA MET A 71 0.69 -12.30 19.77
C MET A 71 0.42 -12.72 21.23
N GLU A 72 0.88 -11.93 22.20
CA GLU A 72 0.56 -12.11 23.62
C GLU A 72 -0.94 -12.04 23.87
N SER A 73 -1.63 -11.04 23.27
CA SER A 73 -3.08 -10.90 23.38
C SER A 73 -3.86 -12.06 22.76
N PHE A 74 -3.27 -12.76 21.78
CA PHE A 74 -3.80 -13.99 21.20
C PHE A 74 -3.42 -15.26 21.99
N GLY A 75 -2.63 -15.13 23.07
CA GLY A 75 -2.22 -16.24 23.94
C GLY A 75 -1.13 -17.12 23.36
N ALA A 76 -0.30 -16.59 22.44
CA ALA A 76 0.83 -17.33 21.88
C ALA A 76 1.88 -17.65 22.98
N PRO A 77 2.50 -18.84 22.98
CA PRO A 77 3.61 -19.16 23.88
C PRO A 77 4.83 -18.25 23.66
N GLU A 78 5.54 -17.90 24.73
CA GLU A 78 6.76 -17.07 24.70
C GLU A 78 7.82 -17.57 23.71
N ASP A 79 8.00 -18.90 23.61
CA ASP A 79 8.96 -19.50 22.67
C ASP A 79 8.59 -19.17 21.21
N THR A 80 7.29 -19.21 20.90
CA THR A 80 6.79 -18.87 19.55
C THR A 80 6.81 -17.38 19.27
N ILE A 81 6.62 -16.55 20.29
CA ILE A 81 6.74 -15.09 20.18
C ILE A 81 8.19 -14.73 19.89
N SER A 82 9.13 -15.29 20.65
CA SER A 82 10.56 -15.03 20.49
C SER A 82 11.05 -15.44 19.10
N GLU A 83 10.69 -16.64 18.63
CA GLU A 83 11.04 -17.09 17.28
C GLU A 83 10.43 -16.19 16.18
N ALA A 84 9.20 -15.72 16.38
CA ALA A 84 8.56 -14.80 15.44
C ALA A 84 9.21 -13.40 15.45
N MET A 85 9.63 -12.91 16.62
CA MET A 85 10.32 -11.63 16.75
C MET A 85 11.69 -11.67 16.07
N GLU A 86 12.48 -12.72 16.30
CA GLU A 86 13.80 -12.89 15.67
C GLU A 86 13.70 -12.91 14.13
N LYS A 87 12.75 -13.71 13.59
CA LYS A 87 12.48 -13.73 12.13
C LYS A 87 12.00 -12.38 11.58
N THR A 88 11.26 -11.62 12.38
CA THR A 88 10.77 -10.31 11.97
C THR A 88 11.92 -9.29 11.94
N GLU A 89 12.77 -9.30 12.97
CA GLU A 89 13.95 -8.45 13.08
C GLU A 89 14.94 -8.70 11.93
N GLU A 90 15.29 -9.96 11.66
CA GLU A 90 16.11 -10.36 10.52
C GLU A 90 15.50 -9.88 9.18
N GLY A 91 14.19 -10.07 9.01
CA GLY A 91 13.48 -9.63 7.80
C GLY A 91 13.42 -8.11 7.65
N MET A 92 13.52 -7.36 8.74
CA MET A 92 13.48 -5.89 8.76
C MET A 92 14.82 -5.26 8.40
N GLU A 93 15.94 -5.84 8.82
CA GLU A 93 17.28 -5.33 8.44
C GLU A 93 17.40 -5.20 6.91
N ASP A 94 16.91 -6.20 6.18
CA ASP A 94 16.88 -6.19 4.72
C ASP A 94 15.86 -5.21 4.14
N GLN A 95 14.76 -4.93 4.86
CA GLN A 95 13.60 -4.18 4.37
C GLN A 95 13.81 -2.67 4.31
N PHE A 96 14.68 -2.13 5.18
CA PHE A 96 14.99 -0.69 5.25
C PHE A 96 16.17 -0.26 4.37
N THR A 97 16.78 -1.19 3.62
CA THR A 97 17.82 -0.80 2.65
C THR A 97 17.20 -0.05 1.45
N PRO A 98 17.89 0.94 0.86
CA PRO A 98 17.35 1.71 -0.26
C PRO A 98 16.95 0.85 -1.47
N LEU A 99 17.70 -0.23 -1.74
CA LEU A 99 17.44 -1.16 -2.82
C LEU A 99 16.17 -1.99 -2.54
N SER A 100 16.03 -2.54 -1.34
CA SER A 100 14.83 -3.28 -0.94
C SER A 100 13.58 -2.41 -0.88
N GLN A 101 13.70 -1.16 -0.43
CA GLN A 101 12.60 -0.20 -0.44
C GLN A 101 12.13 0.10 -1.87
N LEU A 102 13.04 0.24 -2.84
CA LEU A 102 12.68 0.40 -4.24
C LEU A 102 12.00 -0.85 -4.81
N LEU A 103 12.54 -2.05 -4.52
CA LEU A 103 11.93 -3.31 -4.93
C LEU A 103 10.55 -3.52 -4.29
N ASN A 104 10.34 -3.05 -3.05
CA ASN A 104 9.05 -3.10 -2.37
C ASN A 104 8.03 -2.15 -2.99
N ILE A 105 8.44 -0.98 -3.48
CA ILE A 105 7.56 -0.09 -4.26
C ILE A 105 7.10 -0.80 -5.54
N LEU A 106 8.00 -1.50 -6.24
CA LEU A 106 7.65 -2.26 -7.45
C LEU A 106 6.74 -3.46 -7.15
N LYS A 107 7.03 -4.24 -6.11
CA LYS A 107 6.21 -5.38 -5.67
C LYS A 107 4.82 -4.92 -5.20
N GLY A 108 4.73 -3.83 -4.46
CA GLY A 108 3.45 -3.28 -4.03
C GLY A 108 2.62 -2.71 -5.19
N GLY A 109 3.24 -2.40 -6.34
CA GLY A 109 2.51 -2.11 -7.57
C GLY A 109 1.56 -3.24 -8.02
N ILE A 110 1.94 -4.51 -7.81
CA ILE A 110 1.07 -5.66 -8.07
C ILE A 110 -0.14 -5.67 -7.12
N PHE A 111 0.09 -5.35 -5.84
CA PHE A 111 -0.97 -5.26 -4.85
C PHE A 111 -1.95 -4.11 -5.15
N VAL A 112 -1.42 -2.94 -5.51
CA VAL A 112 -2.22 -1.80 -5.97
C VAL A 112 -3.01 -2.15 -7.24
N LEU A 113 -2.45 -2.95 -8.14
CA LEU A 113 -3.16 -3.43 -9.33
C LEU A 113 -4.35 -4.31 -8.96
N VAL A 114 -4.21 -5.21 -7.98
CA VAL A 114 -5.32 -6.05 -7.50
C VAL A 114 -6.42 -5.20 -6.88
N ILE A 115 -6.07 -4.24 -6.01
CA ILE A 115 -7.05 -3.31 -5.42
C ILE A 115 -7.71 -2.46 -6.50
N ALA A 116 -6.94 -1.92 -7.44
CA ALA A 116 -7.46 -1.17 -8.57
C ALA A 116 -8.39 -2.00 -9.45
N ALA A 117 -8.10 -3.29 -9.65
CA ALA A 117 -8.98 -4.22 -10.35
C ALA A 117 -10.32 -4.35 -9.62
N ILE A 118 -10.31 -4.63 -8.31
CA ILE A 118 -11.53 -4.75 -7.50
C ILE A 118 -12.34 -3.44 -7.55
N VAL A 119 -11.70 -2.30 -7.31
CA VAL A 119 -12.35 -1.00 -7.30
C VAL A 119 -12.89 -0.63 -8.68
N SER A 120 -12.15 -0.91 -9.75
CA SER A 120 -12.58 -0.64 -11.12
C SER A 120 -13.83 -1.43 -11.54
N ILE A 121 -14.06 -2.63 -10.97
CA ILE A 121 -15.32 -3.39 -11.17
C ILE A 121 -16.52 -2.59 -10.68
N PHE A 122 -16.42 -1.94 -9.51
CA PHE A 122 -17.50 -1.15 -8.93
C PHE A 122 -17.68 0.22 -9.61
N ILE A 123 -16.61 0.79 -10.16
CA ILE A 123 -16.66 2.10 -10.84
C ILE A 123 -17.11 1.95 -12.31
N LYS A 124 -16.87 0.78 -12.93
CA LYS A 124 -17.28 0.46 -14.30
C LYS A 124 -18.75 0.81 -14.53
N LYS A 125 -19.03 1.55 -15.61
CA LYS A 125 -20.40 1.76 -16.12
C LYS A 125 -20.37 1.61 -17.63
N GLU A 126 -20.96 0.55 -18.14
CA GLU A 126 -21.09 0.34 -19.58
C GLU A 126 -22.29 1.09 -20.14
N GLU A 127 -22.12 1.58 -21.37
CA GLU A 127 -23.21 2.12 -22.17
C GLU A 127 -24.17 0.98 -22.49
N LYS A 128 -25.44 1.12 -22.09
CA LYS A 128 -26.48 0.25 -22.60
C LYS A 128 -26.55 0.55 -24.09
N ILE A 129 -26.07 -0.39 -24.89
CA ILE A 129 -26.34 -0.40 -26.33
C ILE A 129 -27.85 -0.68 -26.43
N VAL A 130 -28.62 0.39 -26.55
CA VAL A 130 -30.04 0.37 -26.94
C VAL A 130 -30.11 0.80 -28.38
#